data_AF-A0A3C1D663-F1
#
_entry.id   AF-A0A3C1D663-F1
#
_cell.length_a   1.000
_cell.length_b   1.000
_cell.length_c   1.000
_cell.angle_alpha   90.00
_cell.angle_beta   90.00
_cell.angle_gamma   90.00
#
_symmetry.space_group_name_H-M   'P 1'
#
loop_
_entity.id
_entity.type
_entity.pdbx_description
1 polymer ?
#
loop_
_entity_poly.entity_id
_entity_poly.type
_entity_poly.pdbx_seq_one_letter_code
_entity_poly.pdbx_strand_id
1 'polypeptide(L)'
;FPRTVLIELAPGYDAAAVIDRVGQIIGGTFSVSLLDASTDEIRSSPAVTALQVALLSAVGIAIALSAVAVLVVAGVTRDARSRVIALLRTMGMGRRETRGVVAWEFVPLGVTALVAGGALGILLPLLIVFSIDLRPFTGGGGQPSLFIDPVLSATLVAIVLAALALAVIGGVLSARATSTATVLRMGED
;
A
#
# COMPACT_ATOMS: atom_id res chain seq x y z
N PHE A 1 46.12 21.42 4.79
CA PHE A 1 45.17 22.09 3.88
C PHE A 1 43.85 21.34 3.91
N PRO A 2 42.70 22.03 4.10
CA PRO A 2 41.39 21.37 4.07
C PRO A 2 41.16 20.77 2.68
N ARG A 3 40.70 19.51 2.64
CA ARG A 3 40.43 18.77 1.39
C ARG A 3 38.99 18.92 0.90
N THR A 4 38.12 19.47 1.73
CA THR A 4 36.69 19.64 1.44
C THR A 4 36.20 20.92 2.11
N VAL A 5 35.44 21.73 1.38
CA VAL A 5 34.78 22.93 1.87
C VAL A 5 33.30 22.77 1.57
N LEU A 6 32.47 22.90 2.60
CA LEU A 6 31.02 22.87 2.47
C LEU A 6 30.52 24.32 2.42
N ILE A 7 29.71 24.63 1.40
CA ILE A 7 29.17 25.96 1.18
C ILE A 7 27.65 25.82 1.12
N GLU A 8 26.96 26.46 2.05
CA GLU A 8 25.51 26.57 2.02
C GLU A 8 25.11 27.82 1.22
N LEU A 9 24.25 27.66 0.22
CA LEU A 9 23.75 28.78 -0.57
C LEU A 9 22.53 29.41 0.12
N ALA A 10 22.54 30.74 0.23
CA ALA A 10 21.35 31.47 0.64
C ALA A 10 20.21 31.28 -0.38
N PRO A 11 18.93 31.28 0.05
CA PRO A 11 17.80 31.04 -0.83
C PRO A 11 17.73 32.06 -1.97
N GLY A 12 17.54 31.59 -3.20
CA GLY A 12 17.45 32.40 -4.42
C GLY A 12 18.77 32.69 -5.13
N TYR A 13 19.90 32.19 -4.62
CA TYR A 13 21.19 32.27 -5.33
C TYR A 13 21.39 31.08 -6.28
N ASP A 14 21.84 31.38 -7.50
CA ASP A 14 22.16 30.36 -8.51
C ASP A 14 23.47 29.63 -8.16
N ALA A 15 23.37 28.31 -8.03
CA ALA A 15 24.49 27.45 -7.73
C ALA A 15 25.59 27.50 -8.80
N ALA A 16 25.23 27.60 -10.09
CA ALA A 16 26.20 27.65 -11.18
C ALA A 16 27.05 28.92 -11.13
N ALA A 17 26.42 30.07 -10.85
CA ALA A 17 27.11 31.34 -10.69
C ALA A 17 28.07 31.36 -9.48
N VAL A 18 27.68 30.73 -8.37
CA VAL A 18 28.53 30.61 -7.18
C VAL A 18 29.73 29.71 -7.45
N ILE A 19 29.53 28.58 -8.12
CA ILE A 19 30.61 27.65 -8.50
C ILE A 19 31.65 28.35 -9.37
N ASP A 20 31.21 29.07 -10.41
CA ASP A 20 32.12 29.78 -11.31
C ASP A 20 32.94 30.83 -10.56
N ARG A 21 32.28 31.56 -9.64
CA ARG A 21 32.96 32.57 -8.82
C ARG A 21 33.98 31.98 -7.85
N VAL A 22 33.66 30.86 -7.22
CA VAL A 22 34.58 30.14 -6.33
C VAL A 22 35.75 29.56 -7.12
N GLY A 23 35.50 29.04 -8.33
CA GLY A 23 36.55 28.53 -9.21
C GLY A 23 37.57 29.59 -9.60
N GLN A 24 37.12 30.81 -9.88
CA GLN A 24 37.99 31.97 -10.15
C GLN A 24 38.88 32.35 -8.96
N ILE A 25 38.39 32.17 -7.73
CA ILE A 25 39.12 32.51 -6.50
C ILE A 25 40.16 31.44 -6.15
N ILE A 26 39.82 30.17 -6.32
CA ILE A 26 40.70 29.04 -5.93
C ILE A 26 41.80 28.79 -6.96
N GLY A 27 41.54 29.02 -8.25
CA GLY A 27 42.57 28.97 -9.29
C GLY A 27 43.25 27.60 -9.46
N GLY A 28 42.47 26.51 -9.51
CA GLY A 28 42.99 25.15 -9.68
C GLY A 28 41.91 24.13 -10.06
N THR A 29 42.27 22.84 -10.10
CA THR A 29 41.33 21.75 -10.37
C THR A 29 40.53 21.41 -9.11
N PHE A 30 39.21 21.59 -9.16
CA PHE A 30 38.30 21.24 -8.07
C PHE A 30 37.16 20.37 -8.60
N SER A 31 36.61 19.52 -7.73
CA SER A 31 35.39 18.75 -7.99
C SER A 31 34.25 19.39 -7.22
N VAL A 32 33.11 19.60 -7.87
CA VAL A 32 31.90 20.13 -7.25
C VAL A 32 30.88 19.03 -7.18
N SER A 33 30.28 18.84 -6.00
CA SER A 33 29.11 18.01 -5.80
C SER A 33 27.97 18.88 -5.28
N LEU A 34 26.92 19.00 -6.08
CA LEU A 34 25.69 19.71 -5.74
C LEU A 34 24.69 18.70 -5.19
N LEU A 35 24.22 18.92 -3.96
CA LEU A 35 23.33 17.98 -3.28
C LEU A 35 21.99 17.79 -4.02
N ASP A 36 21.46 18.87 -4.61
CA ASP A 36 20.20 18.84 -5.36
C ASP A 36 20.33 18.08 -6.70
N ALA A 37 21.41 18.33 -7.45
CA ALA A 37 21.66 17.65 -8.72
C ALA A 37 21.86 16.14 -8.55
N SER A 38 22.53 15.72 -7.46
CA SER A 38 22.68 14.31 -7.11
C SER A 38 21.37 13.66 -6.66
N THR A 39 20.42 14.42 -6.10
CA THR A 39 19.12 13.88 -5.67
C THR A 39 18.22 13.57 -6.87
N ASP A 40 18.22 14.42 -7.90
CA ASP A 40 17.48 14.18 -9.13
C ASP A 40 18.11 13.07 -9.99
N GLU A 41 19.44 12.96 -10.00
CA GLU A 41 20.16 11.87 -10.69
C GLU A 41 19.92 10.50 -10.01
N ILE A 42 19.91 10.46 -8.66
CA ILE A 42 19.58 9.22 -7.92
C ILE A 42 18.10 8.85 -8.10
N ARG A 43 17.18 9.83 -8.09
CA ARG A 43 15.74 9.58 -8.31
C ARG A 43 15.41 9.16 -9.74
N SER A 44 16.17 9.62 -10.73
CA SER A 44 16.03 9.21 -12.14
C SER A 44 16.78 7.92 -12.48
N SER A 45 17.50 7.33 -11.52
CA SER A 45 18.19 6.06 -11.72
C SER A 45 17.19 4.96 -12.13
N PRO A 46 17.42 4.26 -13.26
CA PRO A 46 16.54 3.19 -13.74
C PRO A 46 16.29 2.09 -12.70
N ALA A 47 17.24 1.86 -11.80
CA ALA A 47 17.12 0.88 -10.72
C ALA A 47 16.04 1.27 -9.70
N VAL A 48 15.92 2.55 -9.35
CA VAL A 48 14.91 3.04 -8.40
C VAL A 48 13.52 2.92 -8.99
N THR A 49 13.35 3.31 -10.26
CA THR A 49 12.09 3.17 -10.99
C THR A 49 11.69 1.69 -11.14
N ALA A 50 12.63 0.82 -11.51
CA ALA A 50 12.36 -0.62 -11.63
C ALA A 50 11.93 -1.24 -10.29
N LEU A 51 12.59 -0.86 -9.19
CA LEU A 51 12.23 -1.32 -7.85
C LEU A 51 10.85 -0.82 -7.42
N GLN A 52 10.51 0.45 -7.68
CA GLN A 52 9.18 0.98 -7.39
C GLN A 52 8.09 0.23 -8.17
N VAL A 53 8.30 0.00 -9.46
CA VAL A 53 7.36 -0.77 -10.30
C VAL A 53 7.22 -2.21 -9.79
N ALA A 54 8.32 -2.87 -9.43
CA ALA A 54 8.29 -4.22 -8.87
C ALA A 54 7.52 -4.28 -7.54
N LEU A 55 7.75 -3.34 -6.63
CA LEU A 55 7.05 -3.28 -5.35
C LEU A 55 5.55 -2.96 -5.54
N LEU A 56 5.22 -1.99 -6.38
CA LEU A 56 3.82 -1.64 -6.66
C LEU A 56 3.06 -2.77 -7.36
N SER A 57 3.70 -3.47 -8.29
CA SER A 57 3.10 -4.65 -8.94
C SER A 57 2.91 -5.80 -7.95
N ALA A 58 3.86 -6.06 -7.07
CA ALA A 58 3.72 -7.06 -6.00
C ALA A 58 2.54 -6.74 -5.06
N VAL A 59 2.37 -5.46 -4.68
CA VAL A 59 1.21 -5.00 -3.91
C VAL A 59 -0.09 -5.23 -4.69
N GLY A 60 -0.13 -4.89 -5.97
CA GLY A 60 -1.28 -5.15 -6.83
C GLY A 60 -1.67 -6.63 -6.91
N ILE A 61 -0.68 -7.52 -7.06
CA ILE A 61 -0.87 -8.97 -7.06
C ILE A 61 -1.40 -9.46 -5.71
N ALA A 62 -0.83 -8.98 -4.60
CA ALA A 62 -1.29 -9.34 -3.26
C ALA A 62 -2.75 -8.92 -3.00
N ILE A 63 -3.14 -7.74 -3.47
CA ILE A 63 -4.53 -7.27 -3.43
C ILE A 63 -5.43 -8.19 -4.26
N ALA A 64 -5.02 -8.55 -5.48
CA ALA A 64 -5.79 -9.44 -6.34
C ALA A 64 -5.98 -10.84 -5.70
N LEU A 65 -4.92 -11.42 -5.15
CA LEU A 65 -4.97 -12.71 -4.44
C LEU A 65 -5.87 -12.65 -3.21
N SER A 66 -5.82 -11.55 -2.46
CA SER A 66 -6.69 -11.33 -1.30
C SER A 66 -8.17 -11.26 -1.72
N ALA A 67 -8.47 -10.58 -2.83
CA ALA A 67 -9.82 -10.54 -3.38
C ALA A 67 -10.31 -11.95 -3.78
N VAL A 68 -9.47 -12.75 -4.46
CA VAL A 68 -9.78 -14.14 -4.78
C VAL A 68 -10.06 -14.97 -3.52
N ALA A 69 -9.23 -14.83 -2.49
CA ALA A 69 -9.43 -15.53 -1.22
C ALA A 69 -10.79 -15.17 -0.57
N VAL A 70 -11.16 -13.88 -0.55
CA VAL A 70 -12.48 -13.43 -0.05
C VAL A 70 -13.62 -14.03 -0.87
N LEU A 71 -13.50 -14.07 -2.20
CA LEU A 71 -14.51 -14.68 -3.07
C LEU A 71 -14.68 -16.18 -2.79
N VAL A 72 -13.58 -16.91 -2.54
CA VAL A 72 -13.62 -18.33 -2.15
C VAL A 72 -14.32 -18.51 -0.81
N VAL A 73 -13.93 -17.74 0.22
CA VAL A 73 -14.57 -17.80 1.55
C VAL A 73 -16.06 -17.51 1.45
N ALA A 74 -16.43 -16.45 0.72
CA ALA A 74 -17.81 -16.07 0.48
C ALA A 74 -18.58 -17.08 -0.39
N GLY A 75 -17.89 -17.96 -1.12
CA GLY A 75 -18.46 -19.11 -1.82
C GLY A 75 -18.79 -20.27 -0.87
N VAL A 76 -17.84 -20.63 -0.01
CA VAL A 76 -17.97 -21.75 0.94
C VAL A 76 -19.08 -21.50 1.98
N THR A 77 -19.25 -20.27 2.45
CA THR A 77 -20.27 -19.94 3.47
C THR A 77 -21.69 -19.79 2.92
N ARG A 78 -21.91 -19.87 1.59
CA ARG A 78 -23.22 -19.60 0.98
C ARG A 78 -24.32 -20.54 1.48
N ASP A 79 -24.04 -21.83 1.50
CA ASP A 79 -25.07 -22.84 1.77
C ASP A 79 -25.50 -22.86 3.23
N ALA A 80 -24.54 -22.74 4.15
CA ALA A 80 -24.85 -22.60 5.58
C ALA A 80 -25.70 -21.36 5.84
N ARG A 81 -25.37 -20.24 5.18
CA ARG A 81 -26.06 -18.97 5.37
C ARG A 81 -27.45 -18.93 4.72
N SER A 82 -27.62 -19.54 3.55
CA SER A 82 -28.94 -19.60 2.89
C SER A 82 -29.97 -20.32 3.75
N ARG A 83 -29.55 -21.39 4.45
CA ARG A 83 -30.38 -22.17 5.36
C ARG A 83 -30.81 -21.38 6.60
N VAL A 84 -29.89 -20.65 7.23
CA VAL A 84 -30.19 -19.77 8.38
C VAL A 84 -31.12 -18.64 7.98
N ILE A 85 -30.89 -18.01 6.83
CA ILE A 85 -31.76 -16.94 6.31
C ILE A 85 -33.18 -17.47 6.01
N ALA A 86 -33.30 -18.67 5.44
CA ALA A 86 -34.59 -19.30 5.19
C ALA A 86 -35.37 -19.51 6.50
N LEU A 87 -34.73 -20.02 7.55
CA LEU A 87 -35.34 -20.18 8.88
C LEU A 87 -35.76 -18.83 9.49
N LEU A 88 -34.89 -17.82 9.46
CA LEU A 88 -35.23 -16.48 9.96
C LEU A 88 -36.41 -15.86 9.18
N ARG A 89 -36.50 -16.13 7.88
CA ARG A 89 -37.61 -15.66 7.03
C ARG A 89 -38.93 -16.36 7.37
N THR A 90 -38.91 -17.64 7.78
CA THR A 90 -40.11 -18.32 8.30
C THR A 90 -40.60 -17.71 9.63
N MET A 91 -39.70 -17.10 10.41
CA MET A 91 -40.04 -16.37 11.64
C MET A 91 -40.42 -14.89 11.41
N GLY A 92 -40.63 -14.48 10.15
CA GLY A 92 -41.13 -13.14 9.81
C GLY A 92 -40.06 -12.08 9.52
N MET A 93 -38.78 -12.46 9.45
CA MET A 93 -37.70 -11.50 9.15
C MET A 93 -37.81 -10.93 7.72
N GLY A 94 -37.77 -9.60 7.59
CA GLY A 94 -37.85 -8.88 6.34
C GLY A 94 -36.52 -8.83 5.56
N ARG A 95 -36.60 -8.47 4.28
CA ARG A 95 -35.44 -8.39 3.35
C ARG A 95 -34.37 -7.37 3.77
N ARG A 96 -34.75 -6.38 4.60
CA ARG A 96 -33.84 -5.34 5.12
C ARG A 96 -33.01 -5.86 6.28
N GLU A 97 -33.59 -6.61 7.22
CA GLU A 97 -32.84 -7.21 8.32
C GLU A 97 -31.84 -8.26 7.83
N THR A 98 -32.17 -9.00 6.75
CA THR A 98 -31.24 -9.95 6.14
C THR A 98 -29.94 -9.28 5.72
N ARG A 99 -29.98 -8.07 5.14
CA ARG A 99 -28.75 -7.32 4.75
C ARG A 99 -27.92 -6.89 5.95
N GLY A 100 -28.57 -6.57 7.07
CA GLY A 100 -27.90 -6.25 8.34
C GLY A 100 -27.08 -7.44 8.86
N VAL A 101 -27.64 -8.65 8.79
CA VAL A 101 -26.94 -9.89 9.19
C VAL A 101 -25.70 -10.14 8.33
N VAL A 102 -25.80 -9.94 7.01
CA VAL A 102 -24.65 -10.07 6.09
C VAL A 102 -23.55 -9.06 6.41
N ALA A 103 -23.93 -7.79 6.59
CA ALA A 103 -22.97 -6.75 6.93
C ALA A 103 -22.27 -7.08 8.25
N TRP A 104 -23.02 -7.60 9.23
CA TRP A 104 -22.48 -7.95 10.55
C TRP A 104 -21.56 -9.17 10.57
N GLU A 105 -21.63 -10.03 9.55
CA GLU A 105 -20.71 -11.15 9.38
C GLU A 105 -19.35 -10.69 8.81
N PHE A 106 -19.38 -9.77 7.83
CA PHE A 106 -18.17 -9.32 7.14
C PHE A 106 -17.46 -8.16 7.85
N VAL A 107 -18.18 -7.32 8.62
CA VAL A 107 -17.59 -6.18 9.33
C VAL A 107 -16.50 -6.61 10.34
N PRO A 108 -16.74 -7.57 11.26
CA PRO A 108 -15.71 -8.01 12.22
C PRO A 108 -14.47 -8.57 11.51
N LEU A 109 -14.68 -9.31 10.42
CA LEU A 109 -13.62 -9.91 9.63
C LEU A 109 -12.79 -8.84 8.90
N GLY A 110 -13.45 -7.81 8.36
CA GLY A 110 -12.79 -6.64 7.77
C GLY A 110 -12.00 -5.85 8.81
N VAL A 111 -12.56 -5.65 10.01
CA VAL A 111 -11.89 -4.95 11.11
C VAL A 111 -10.66 -5.71 11.58
N THR A 112 -10.74 -7.02 11.80
CA THR A 112 -9.58 -7.82 12.23
C THR A 112 -8.48 -7.84 11.17
N ALA A 113 -8.85 -7.95 9.89
CA ALA A 113 -7.90 -7.87 8.78
C ALA A 113 -7.21 -6.50 8.73
N LEU A 114 -7.94 -5.40 8.92
CA LEU A 114 -7.38 -4.04 8.94
C LEU A 114 -6.44 -3.82 10.12
N VAL A 115 -6.83 -4.27 11.32
CA VAL A 115 -6.01 -4.15 12.52
C VAL A 115 -4.73 -4.98 12.39
N ALA A 116 -4.85 -6.26 12.00
CA ALA A 116 -3.70 -7.15 11.85
C ALA A 116 -2.78 -6.69 10.71
N GLY A 117 -3.34 -6.34 9.55
CA GLY A 117 -2.59 -5.85 8.40
C GLY A 117 -1.91 -4.51 8.68
N GLY A 118 -2.61 -3.57 9.33
CA GLY A 118 -2.04 -2.29 9.74
C GLY A 118 -0.93 -2.45 10.78
N ALA A 119 -1.14 -3.31 11.78
CA ALA A 119 -0.11 -3.63 12.77
C ALA A 119 1.13 -4.22 12.12
N LEU A 120 0.99 -5.22 11.24
CA LEU A 120 2.10 -5.81 10.51
C LEU A 120 2.80 -4.79 9.60
N GLY A 121 2.04 -3.95 8.90
CA GLY A 121 2.56 -2.89 8.04
C GLY A 121 3.39 -1.85 8.78
N ILE A 122 3.11 -1.60 10.07
CA ILE A 122 3.91 -0.72 10.94
C ILE A 122 5.09 -1.47 11.56
N LEU A 123 4.87 -2.70 12.02
CA LEU A 123 5.87 -3.49 12.73
C LEU A 123 7.06 -3.87 11.83
N LEU A 124 6.80 -4.20 10.57
CA LEU A 124 7.83 -4.61 9.60
C LEU A 124 8.89 -3.53 9.35
N PRO A 125 8.54 -2.29 8.97
CA PRO A 125 9.53 -1.21 8.81
C PRO A 125 10.29 -0.89 10.10
N LEU A 126 9.59 -0.90 11.24
CA LEU A 126 10.24 -0.69 12.54
C LEU A 126 11.27 -1.77 12.80
N LEU A 127 10.91 -3.04 12.59
CA LEU A 127 11.82 -4.16 12.80
C LEU A 127 13.06 -4.06 11.90
N ILE A 128 12.90 -3.62 10.65
CA ILE A 128 14.01 -3.39 9.72
C ILE A 128 14.96 -2.31 10.27
N VAL A 129 14.43 -1.16 10.67
CA VAL A 129 15.25 -0.06 11.18
C VAL A 129 15.95 -0.45 12.48
N PHE A 130 15.31 -1.21 13.37
CA PHE A 130 15.95 -1.66 14.60
C PHE A 130 16.95 -2.81 14.40
N SER A 131 16.75 -3.67 13.40
CA SER A 131 17.55 -4.89 13.24
C SER A 131 18.70 -4.74 12.25
N ILE A 132 18.58 -3.85 11.27
CA ILE A 132 19.56 -3.70 10.19
C ILE A 132 20.24 -2.34 10.31
N ASP A 133 21.56 -2.36 10.33
CA ASP A 133 22.36 -1.14 10.19
C ASP A 133 22.33 -0.66 8.73
N LEU A 134 21.58 0.40 8.49
CA LEU A 134 21.44 1.02 7.17
C LEU A 134 22.53 2.06 6.89
N ARG A 135 23.42 2.36 7.85
CA ARG A 135 24.53 3.31 7.69
C ARG A 135 25.46 2.95 6.51
N PRO A 136 25.86 1.68 6.30
CA PRO A 136 26.72 1.30 5.18
C PRO A 136 26.08 1.54 3.80
N PHE A 137 24.74 1.56 3.73
CA PHE A 137 23.98 1.72 2.49
C PHE A 137 23.59 3.16 2.19
N THR A 138 23.63 4.03 3.18
CA THR A 138 23.25 5.45 3.05
C THR A 138 24.45 6.40 3.04
N GLY A 139 25.65 5.90 3.36
CA GLY A 139 26.88 6.70 3.39
C GLY A 139 26.93 7.77 4.48
N GLY A 140 25.91 7.84 5.34
CA GLY A 140 25.76 8.84 6.41
C GLY A 140 26.25 8.35 7.77
N GLY A 141 26.69 9.28 8.62
CA GLY A 141 27.16 9.00 9.99
C GLY A 141 26.05 8.66 11.00
N GLY A 142 24.78 8.76 10.61
CA GLY A 142 23.61 8.49 11.46
C GLY A 142 22.66 7.48 10.82
N GLN A 143 21.84 6.82 11.65
CA GLN A 143 20.83 5.88 11.16
C GLN A 143 19.68 6.65 10.50
N PRO A 144 19.28 6.32 9.26
CA PRO A 144 18.23 7.03 8.54
C PRO A 144 16.89 6.98 9.31
N SER A 145 16.24 8.13 9.45
CA SER A 145 14.94 8.25 10.11
C SER A 145 13.81 7.75 9.21
N LEU A 146 12.80 7.11 9.82
CA LEU A 146 11.56 6.77 9.11
C LEU A 146 10.80 8.03 8.71
N PHE A 147 10.73 8.28 7.41
CA PHE A 147 9.87 9.31 6.84
C PHE A 147 8.58 8.67 6.33
N ILE A 148 7.46 9.02 6.93
CA ILE A 148 6.13 8.58 6.53
C ILE A 148 5.50 9.73 5.75
N ASP A 149 5.35 9.59 4.44
CA ASP A 149 4.56 10.52 3.64
C ASP A 149 3.07 10.28 3.95
N PRO A 150 2.38 11.26 4.58
CA PRO A 150 1.00 11.07 4.99
C PRO A 150 0.05 10.95 3.79
N VAL A 151 0.34 11.59 2.66
CA VAL A 151 -0.52 11.56 1.47
C VAL A 151 -0.41 10.21 0.78
N LEU A 152 0.82 9.73 0.58
CA LEU A 152 1.07 8.43 -0.05
C LEU A 152 0.52 7.29 0.82
N SER A 153 0.76 7.33 2.13
CA SER A 153 0.25 6.35 3.09
C SER A 153 -1.28 6.33 3.11
N ALA A 154 -1.91 7.49 3.19
CA ALA A 154 -3.38 7.60 3.16
C ALA A 154 -3.95 7.07 1.84
N THR A 155 -3.29 7.38 0.71
CA THR A 155 -3.71 6.91 -0.61
C THR A 155 -3.63 5.38 -0.72
N LEU A 156 -2.53 4.77 -0.27
CA LEU A 156 -2.39 3.31 -0.25
C LEU A 156 -3.43 2.64 0.64
N VAL A 157 -3.65 3.17 1.84
CA VAL A 157 -4.69 2.67 2.76
C VAL A 157 -6.07 2.78 2.12
N ALA A 158 -6.38 3.90 1.47
CA ALA A 158 -7.64 4.10 0.76
C ALA A 158 -7.83 3.10 -0.40
N ILE A 159 -6.78 2.83 -1.19
CA ILE A 159 -6.81 1.85 -2.28
C ILE A 159 -7.08 0.45 -1.73
N VAL A 160 -6.40 0.04 -0.66
CA VAL A 160 -6.59 -1.28 -0.04
C VAL A 160 -8.00 -1.42 0.52
N LEU A 161 -8.50 -0.39 1.22
CA LEU A 161 -9.87 -0.36 1.72
C LEU A 161 -10.90 -0.45 0.60
N ALA A 162 -10.71 0.30 -0.50
CA ALA A 162 -11.58 0.26 -1.65
C ALA A 162 -11.57 -1.12 -2.32
N ALA A 163 -10.39 -1.74 -2.48
CA ALA A 163 -10.26 -3.07 -3.06
C ALA A 163 -10.94 -4.14 -2.20
N LEU A 164 -10.77 -4.08 -0.87
CA LEU A 164 -11.46 -4.98 0.06
C LEU A 164 -12.98 -4.79 0.00
N ALA A 165 -13.46 -3.54 -0.02
CA ALA A 165 -14.89 -3.26 -0.15
C ALA A 165 -15.46 -3.82 -1.46
N LEU A 166 -14.76 -3.61 -2.58
CA LEU A 166 -15.15 -4.17 -3.88
C LEU A 166 -15.15 -5.70 -3.88
N ALA A 167 -14.17 -6.35 -3.26
CA ALA A 167 -14.13 -7.80 -3.15
C ALA A 167 -15.31 -8.36 -2.34
N VAL A 168 -15.65 -7.71 -1.21
CA VAL A 168 -16.81 -8.09 -0.39
C VAL A 168 -18.11 -7.88 -1.16
N ILE A 169 -18.29 -6.72 -1.82
CA ILE A 169 -19.48 -6.44 -2.64
C ILE A 169 -19.58 -7.46 -3.78
N GLY A 170 -18.48 -7.73 -4.49
CA GLY A 170 -18.40 -8.72 -5.56
C GLY A 170 -18.74 -10.13 -5.08
N GLY A 171 -18.30 -10.52 -3.90
CA GLY A 171 -18.68 -11.78 -3.25
C GLY A 171 -20.17 -11.88 -2.97
N VAL A 172 -20.76 -10.80 -2.43
CA VAL A 172 -22.21 -10.72 -2.15
C VAL A 172 -23.05 -10.74 -3.44
N LEU A 173 -22.62 -10.05 -4.49
CA LEU A 173 -23.33 -10.00 -5.77
C LEU A 173 -23.23 -11.32 -6.54
N SER A 174 -22.02 -11.89 -6.64
CA SER A 174 -21.80 -13.19 -7.28
C SER A 174 -22.58 -14.31 -6.59
N ALA A 175 -22.80 -14.21 -5.27
CA ALA A 175 -23.65 -15.13 -4.51
C ALA A 175 -25.11 -15.14 -4.96
N ARG A 176 -25.62 -14.01 -5.43
CA ARG A 176 -27.00 -13.90 -5.93
C ARG A 176 -27.14 -14.52 -7.31
N ALA A 177 -26.16 -14.30 -8.20
CA ALA A 177 -26.23 -14.75 -9.59
C ALA A 177 -26.15 -16.28 -9.74
N THR A 178 -25.26 -16.95 -9.00
CA THR A 178 -25.13 -18.41 -9.04
C THR A 178 -26.38 -19.10 -8.48
N SER A 179 -26.98 -18.56 -7.42
CA SER A 179 -28.21 -19.09 -6.81
C SER A 179 -29.38 -19.12 -7.80
N THR A 180 -29.54 -18.10 -8.65
CA THR A 180 -30.61 -18.09 -9.66
C THR A 180 -30.36 -19.07 -10.81
N ALA A 181 -29.11 -19.25 -11.23
CA ALA A 181 -28.77 -20.16 -12.32
C ALA A 181 -28.89 -21.65 -11.91
N THR A 182 -28.46 -21.99 -10.70
CA THR A 182 -28.56 -23.36 -10.17
C THR A 182 -30.00 -23.75 -9.86
N VAL A 183 -30.83 -22.83 -9.38
CA VAL A 183 -32.26 -23.08 -9.10
C VAL A 183 -33.06 -23.32 -10.38
N LEU A 184 -32.71 -22.69 -11.50
CA LEU A 184 -33.37 -22.94 -12.78
C LEU A 184 -33.05 -24.33 -13.35
N ARG A 185 -31.81 -24.80 -13.19
CA ARG A 185 -31.38 -26.13 -13.66
C ARG A 185 -31.95 -27.28 -12.82
N MET A 186 -32.27 -27.03 -11.56
CA MET A 186 -32.79 -28.04 -10.64
C MET A 186 -34.32 -28.24 -10.75
N GLY A 187 -34.98 -27.51 -11.66
CA GLY A 187 -36.39 -27.72 -12.02
C GLY A 187 -36.59 -28.38 -13.39
N GLU A 188 -35.51 -28.75 -14.09
CA GLU A 188 -35.54 -29.48 -15.37
C GLU A 188 -35.24 -30.99 -15.23
N ASP A 189 -34.95 -31.47 -14.02
CA ASP A 189 -34.81 -32.89 -13.67
C ASP A 189 -35.92 -33.30 -12.69
#